data_AF-A0A849SCB2-F1
#
_entry.id   AF-A0A849SCB2-F1
#
_cell.length_a   1.000
_cell.length_b   1.000
_cell.length_c   1.000
_cell.angle_alpha   90.00
_cell.angle_beta   90.00
_cell.angle_gamma   90.00
#
_symmetry.space_group_name_H-M   'P 1'
#
loop_
_entity.id
_entity.type
_entity.pdbx_description
1 polymer ?
#
loop_
_entity_poly.entity_id
_entity_poly.type
_entity_poly.pdbx_seq_one_letter_code
_entity_poly.pdbx_strand_id
1 'polypeptide(L)'
;MSDWEFLYEMHERGYSPEEITDAASSGAAPWEWENISREWIDSKLEGNPKYDSNSIEQIEPYKSRDGFPFALLEHFEIFHDLVDCASRHFENTGRYLQIWGELGEIYAEIKFGLRRHGTHKAGSDGIIAGKLVEVKTISPEKTNDRVQVKSQGDFEQLLIIQIDSDFKFQGKLFDRSELSGTSGKFLRGKLKDGASNA
;
A
#
# COMPACT_ATOMS: atom_id res chain seq x y z
N MET A 1 -23.36 -15.42 8.97
CA MET A 1 -23.35 -14.31 8.00
C MET A 1 -22.44 -14.75 6.89
N SER A 2 -22.96 -14.83 5.66
CA SER A 2 -22.16 -15.20 4.49
C SER A 2 -21.13 -14.10 4.23
N ASP A 3 -19.89 -14.46 3.89
CA ASP A 3 -18.78 -13.54 3.57
C ASP A 3 -19.10 -12.56 2.42
N TRP A 4 -20.28 -12.67 1.80
CA TRP A 4 -20.75 -11.88 0.67
C TRP A 4 -22.03 -11.08 0.94
N GLU A 5 -22.57 -11.08 2.17
CA GLU A 5 -23.79 -10.32 2.53
C GLU A 5 -23.63 -8.82 2.26
N PHE A 6 -22.42 -8.28 2.42
CA PHE A 6 -22.14 -6.87 2.19
C PHE A 6 -22.28 -6.47 0.71
N LEU A 7 -22.12 -7.39 -0.24
CA LEU A 7 -22.30 -7.09 -1.68
C LEU A 7 -23.76 -6.79 -2.03
N TYR A 8 -24.70 -7.48 -1.37
CA TYR A 8 -26.13 -7.17 -1.51
C TYR A 8 -26.45 -5.80 -0.92
N GLU A 9 -25.87 -5.49 0.24
CA GLU A 9 -26.01 -4.18 0.86
C GLU A 9 -25.39 -3.06 0.00
N MET A 10 -24.29 -3.33 -0.71
CA MET A 10 -23.71 -2.39 -1.68
C MET A 10 -24.65 -2.13 -2.86
N HIS A 11 -25.28 -3.16 -3.40
CA HIS A 11 -26.27 -3.01 -4.45
C HIS A 11 -27.48 -2.18 -3.98
N GLU A 12 -28.01 -2.45 -2.78
CA GLU A 12 -29.13 -1.68 -2.19
C GLU A 12 -28.76 -0.22 -1.90
N ARG A 13 -27.50 0.05 -1.55
CA ARG A 13 -26.98 1.41 -1.33
C ARG A 13 -26.61 2.15 -2.62
N GLY A 14 -26.80 1.54 -3.78
CA GLY A 14 -26.61 2.14 -5.10
C GLY A 14 -25.15 2.31 -5.52
N TYR A 15 -24.25 1.45 -5.06
CA TYR A 15 -22.86 1.43 -5.54
C TYR A 15 -22.80 0.94 -6.99
N SER A 16 -21.82 1.42 -7.75
CA SER A 16 -21.63 1.04 -9.15
C SER A 16 -21.21 -0.43 -9.31
N PRO A 17 -21.47 -1.05 -10.47
CA PRO A 17 -21.00 -2.41 -10.76
C PRO A 17 -19.48 -2.56 -10.62
N GLU A 18 -18.69 -1.54 -10.97
CA GLU A 18 -17.24 -1.55 -10.77
C GLU A 18 -16.86 -1.61 -9.29
N GLU A 19 -17.49 -0.79 -8.44
CA GLU A 19 -17.24 -0.78 -6.99
C GLU A 19 -17.64 -2.09 -6.32
N ILE A 20 -18.74 -2.71 -6.74
CA ILE A 20 -19.17 -4.03 -6.24
C ILE A 20 -18.19 -5.11 -6.67
N THR A 21 -17.64 -5.04 -7.89
CA THR A 21 -16.65 -5.98 -8.39
C THR A 21 -15.32 -5.87 -7.65
N ASP A 22 -14.89 -4.65 -7.34
CA ASP A 22 -13.68 -4.38 -6.55
C ASP A 22 -13.83 -4.90 -5.10
N ALA A 23 -15.00 -4.67 -4.50
CA ALA A 23 -15.32 -5.16 -3.16
C ALA A 23 -15.46 -6.70 -3.12
N ALA A 24 -16.01 -7.31 -4.19
CA ALA A 24 -16.06 -8.76 -4.36
C ALA A 24 -14.67 -9.38 -4.51
N SER A 25 -13.76 -8.70 -5.20
CA SER A 25 -12.38 -9.16 -5.40
C SER A 25 -11.54 -9.06 -4.12
N SER A 26 -11.86 -8.10 -3.26
CA SER A 26 -11.10 -7.77 -2.05
C SER A 26 -11.69 -8.36 -0.75
N GLY A 27 -12.92 -8.90 -0.82
CA GLY A 27 -13.64 -9.51 0.29
C GLY A 27 -14.02 -8.55 1.42
N ALA A 28 -14.11 -7.24 1.14
CA ALA A 28 -14.42 -6.22 2.13
C ALA A 28 -15.26 -5.08 1.52
N ALA A 29 -16.25 -4.59 2.27
CA ALA A 29 -17.16 -3.54 1.82
C ALA A 29 -16.49 -2.17 1.82
N PRO A 30 -16.77 -1.23 0.89
CA PRO A 30 -16.10 0.07 0.78
C PRO A 30 -16.10 0.95 2.04
N TRP A 31 -17.08 0.77 2.93
CA TRP A 31 -17.15 1.48 4.22
C TRP A 31 -16.24 0.90 5.31
N GLU A 32 -15.66 -0.28 5.06
CA GLU A 32 -14.58 -0.88 5.84
C GLU A 32 -13.20 -0.37 5.40
N TRP A 33 -13.16 0.58 4.46
CA TRP A 33 -11.92 1.18 3.94
C TRP A 33 -11.83 2.65 4.34
N GLU A 34 -10.71 2.99 4.97
CA GLU A 34 -10.24 4.36 5.03
C GLU A 34 -9.68 4.76 3.68
N ASN A 35 -10.16 5.89 3.17
CA ASN A 35 -9.72 6.44 1.90
C ASN A 35 -8.83 7.65 2.17
N ILE A 36 -7.54 7.50 1.94
CA ILE A 36 -6.55 8.57 2.10
C ILE A 36 -6.38 9.25 0.74
N SER A 37 -6.56 10.57 0.67
CA SER A 37 -6.33 11.31 -0.57
C SER A 37 -4.87 11.22 -1.00
N ARG A 38 -4.63 11.02 -2.29
CA ARG A 38 -3.32 11.00 -2.91
C ARG A 38 -2.61 12.34 -2.81
N GLU A 39 -3.32 13.46 -2.96
CA GLU A 39 -2.75 14.81 -2.78
C GLU A 39 -2.10 14.98 -1.39
N TRP A 40 -2.78 14.49 -0.34
CA TRP A 40 -2.20 14.50 1.00
C TRP A 40 -0.94 13.62 1.08
N ILE A 41 -0.98 12.41 0.52
CA ILE A 41 0.18 11.50 0.48
C ILE A 41 1.35 12.16 -0.24
N ASP A 42 1.12 12.67 -1.45
CA ASP A 42 2.13 13.32 -2.27
C ASP A 42 2.71 14.54 -1.54
N SER A 43 1.89 15.36 -0.87
CA SER A 43 2.38 16.48 -0.04
C SER A 43 3.24 16.04 1.15
N LYS A 44 2.99 14.85 1.70
CA LYS A 44 3.77 14.29 2.81
C LYS A 44 5.04 13.59 2.34
N LEU A 45 5.04 13.13 1.09
CA LEU A 45 6.17 12.53 0.40
C LEU A 45 7.06 13.59 -0.27
N GLU A 46 6.55 14.79 -0.56
CA GLU A 46 7.30 15.89 -1.15
C GLU A 46 8.57 16.20 -0.34
N GLY A 47 9.71 16.25 -1.03
CA GLY A 47 11.03 16.45 -0.41
C GLY A 47 11.65 15.21 0.22
N ASN A 48 10.98 14.06 0.27
CA ASN A 48 11.64 12.81 0.66
C ASN A 48 12.56 12.33 -0.47
N PRO A 49 13.70 11.71 -0.11
CA PRO A 49 14.61 11.15 -1.09
C PRO A 49 13.94 10.01 -1.86
N LYS A 50 14.09 10.07 -3.18
CA LYS A 50 13.80 8.96 -4.09
C LYS A 50 15.06 8.14 -4.29
N TYR A 51 14.93 6.82 -4.18
CA TYR A 51 16.03 5.90 -4.34
C TYR A 51 15.80 5.05 -5.59
N ASP A 52 16.84 4.94 -6.43
CA ASP A 52 16.92 3.84 -7.39
C ASP A 52 17.32 2.54 -6.65
N SER A 53 17.18 1.39 -7.28
CA SER A 53 17.57 0.10 -6.68
C SER A 53 19.05 0.01 -6.30
N ASN A 54 19.92 0.84 -6.91
CA ASN A 54 21.37 0.83 -6.72
C ASN A 54 21.86 1.80 -5.62
N SER A 55 21.01 2.71 -5.16
CA SER A 55 21.34 3.80 -4.22
C SER A 55 20.71 3.61 -2.84
N ILE A 56 20.02 2.50 -2.62
CA ILE A 56 19.49 2.15 -1.31
C ILE A 56 20.66 1.76 -0.40
N GLU A 57 21.10 2.71 0.43
CA GLU A 57 22.11 2.46 1.45
C GLU A 57 21.60 1.49 2.53
N GLN A 58 22.50 0.57 2.92
CA GLN A 58 22.25 -0.52 3.87
C GLN A 58 21.81 0.02 5.24
N ILE A 59 20.76 -0.56 5.81
CA ILE A 59 20.36 -0.35 7.20
C ILE A 59 20.89 -1.52 8.04
N GLU A 60 21.23 -1.21 9.30
CA GLU A 60 21.70 -2.13 10.34
C GLU A 60 21.04 -3.52 10.25
N PRO A 61 21.80 -4.61 10.42
CA PRO A 61 21.31 -5.97 10.26
C PRO A 61 20.13 -6.27 11.18
N TYR A 62 19.04 -6.75 10.59
CA TYR A 62 17.78 -7.00 11.28
C TYR A 62 17.24 -8.40 10.91
N LYS A 63 16.67 -9.14 11.86
CA LYS A 63 16.21 -10.51 11.60
C LYS A 63 15.03 -10.53 10.62
N SER A 64 15.10 -11.38 9.58
CA SER A 64 13.98 -11.68 8.66
C SER A 64 12.82 -12.41 9.38
N ARG A 65 11.74 -12.63 8.62
CA ARG A 65 10.57 -13.49 8.91
C ARG A 65 10.90 -14.69 9.78
N ASP A 66 9.96 -15.04 10.66
CA ASP A 66 10.00 -16.28 11.44
C ASP A 66 10.30 -17.49 10.51
N GLY A 67 11.46 -18.12 10.71
CA GLY A 67 11.84 -19.38 10.08
C GLY A 67 12.62 -19.31 8.75
N PHE A 68 12.93 -18.13 8.21
CA PHE A 68 13.73 -18.01 6.98
C PHE A 68 15.12 -17.39 7.24
N PRO A 69 16.18 -17.86 6.55
CA PRO A 69 17.50 -17.28 6.70
C PRO A 69 17.49 -15.83 6.21
N PHE A 70 17.90 -14.89 7.08
CA PHE A 70 18.14 -13.51 6.65
C PHE A 70 19.51 -13.43 5.99
N ALA A 71 19.54 -13.38 4.67
CA ALA A 71 20.68 -12.91 3.91
C ALA A 71 20.31 -11.56 3.31
N LEU A 72 20.67 -10.47 4.01
CA LEU A 72 20.41 -9.09 3.56
C LEU A 72 20.93 -8.87 2.13
N LEU A 73 22.13 -9.41 1.85
CA LEU A 73 22.74 -9.32 0.53
C LEU A 73 21.90 -10.02 -0.54
N GLU A 74 21.42 -11.24 -0.28
CA GLU A 74 20.54 -11.95 -1.21
C GLU A 74 19.20 -11.21 -1.42
N HIS A 75 18.64 -10.59 -0.36
CA HIS A 75 17.42 -9.78 -0.51
C HIS A 75 17.65 -8.53 -1.37
N PHE A 76 18.79 -7.86 -1.22
CA PHE A 76 19.17 -6.74 -2.08
C PHE A 76 19.35 -7.17 -3.53
N GLU A 77 20.01 -8.30 -3.77
CA GLU A 77 20.19 -8.88 -5.11
C GLU A 77 18.84 -9.23 -5.74
N ILE A 78 17.98 -9.95 -5.02
CA ILE A 78 16.62 -10.28 -5.46
C ILE A 78 15.82 -9.00 -5.77
N PHE A 79 15.89 -7.99 -4.89
CA PHE A 79 15.21 -6.72 -5.12
C PHE A 79 15.69 -6.05 -6.40
N HIS A 80 17.01 -5.92 -6.58
CA HIS A 80 17.60 -5.32 -7.76
C HIS A 80 17.21 -6.08 -9.04
N ASP A 81 17.30 -7.41 -9.03
CA ASP A 81 16.98 -8.26 -10.17
C ASP A 81 15.50 -8.16 -10.56
N LEU A 82 14.59 -8.08 -9.58
CA LEU A 82 13.17 -7.89 -9.83
C LEU A 82 12.86 -6.51 -10.43
N VAL A 83 13.51 -5.45 -9.92
CA VAL A 83 13.36 -4.09 -10.45
C VAL A 83 13.92 -4.00 -11.87
N ASP A 84 15.12 -4.53 -12.12
CA ASP A 84 15.74 -4.57 -13.44
C ASP A 84 14.88 -5.36 -14.44
N CYS A 85 14.36 -6.52 -14.03
CA CYS A 85 13.45 -7.31 -14.85
C CYS A 85 12.17 -6.54 -15.20
N ALA A 86 11.56 -5.85 -14.22
CA ALA A 86 10.37 -5.04 -14.45
C ALA A 86 10.63 -3.85 -15.37
N SER A 87 11.77 -3.16 -15.22
CA SER A 87 12.18 -2.06 -16.09
C SER A 87 12.38 -2.55 -17.53
N ARG A 88 13.20 -3.58 -17.73
CA ARG A 88 13.46 -4.15 -19.07
C ARG A 88 12.18 -4.70 -19.71
N HIS A 89 11.27 -5.28 -18.94
CA HIS A 89 9.98 -5.73 -19.46
C HIS A 89 9.15 -4.56 -19.98
N PHE A 90 9.09 -3.45 -19.24
CA PHE A 90 8.38 -2.24 -19.66
C PHE A 90 9.02 -1.63 -20.92
N GLU A 91 10.34 -1.49 -20.94
CA GLU A 91 11.07 -0.99 -22.11
C GLU A 91 10.81 -1.83 -23.37
N ASN A 92 10.75 -3.15 -23.22
CA ASN A 92 10.59 -4.07 -24.36
C ASN A 92 9.12 -4.23 -24.80
N THR A 93 8.14 -4.03 -23.92
CA THR A 93 6.74 -4.38 -24.19
C THR A 93 5.75 -3.22 -24.08
N GLY A 94 6.17 -2.10 -23.48
CA GLY A 94 5.31 -0.98 -23.09
C GLY A 94 4.32 -1.30 -21.97
N ARG A 95 4.46 -2.44 -21.29
CA ARG A 95 3.55 -2.90 -20.22
C ARG A 95 4.31 -3.13 -18.92
N TYR A 96 3.67 -2.81 -17.80
CA TYR A 96 4.24 -3.02 -16.48
C TYR A 96 4.06 -4.47 -16.00
N LEU A 97 5.10 -5.03 -15.37
CA LEU A 97 4.96 -6.27 -14.58
C LEU A 97 4.20 -5.97 -13.28
N GLN A 98 3.15 -6.74 -13.02
CA GLN A 98 2.25 -6.55 -11.88
C GLN A 98 2.81 -7.16 -10.58
N ILE A 99 4.04 -6.76 -10.21
CA ILE A 99 4.77 -7.24 -9.01
C ILE A 99 4.94 -6.13 -7.95
N TRP A 100 4.20 -5.03 -8.07
CA TRP A 100 4.37 -3.82 -7.25
C TRP A 100 4.21 -4.05 -5.74
N GLY A 101 3.26 -4.89 -5.34
CA GLY A 101 3.06 -5.22 -3.92
C GLY A 101 4.32 -5.84 -3.31
N GLU A 102 4.86 -6.87 -3.96
CA GLU A 102 6.09 -7.54 -3.52
C GLU A 102 7.30 -6.60 -3.52
N LEU A 103 7.46 -5.77 -4.57
CA LEU A 103 8.55 -4.79 -4.61
C LEU A 103 8.46 -3.77 -3.46
N GLY A 104 7.24 -3.32 -3.12
CA GLY A 104 7.03 -2.45 -1.97
C GLY A 104 7.37 -3.13 -0.65
N GLU A 105 6.91 -4.36 -0.45
CA GLU A 105 7.24 -5.14 0.74
C GLU A 105 8.75 -5.36 0.91
N ILE A 106 9.47 -5.77 -0.14
CA ILE A 106 10.92 -5.96 -0.08
C ILE A 106 11.63 -4.63 0.19
N TYR A 107 11.20 -3.53 -0.44
CA TYR A 107 11.71 -2.20 -0.14
C TYR A 107 11.47 -1.80 1.32
N ALA A 108 10.32 -2.17 1.90
CA ALA A 108 10.02 -1.94 3.32
C ALA A 108 10.97 -2.72 4.24
N GLU A 109 11.27 -3.97 3.91
CA GLU A 109 12.24 -4.79 4.65
C GLU A 109 13.64 -4.13 4.62
N ILE A 110 14.09 -3.73 3.43
CA ILE A 110 15.41 -3.16 3.22
C ILE A 110 15.55 -1.76 3.83
N LYS A 111 14.59 -0.86 3.57
CA LYS A 111 14.70 0.58 3.89
C LYS A 111 14.07 0.99 5.22
N PHE A 112 13.15 0.20 5.75
CA PHE A 112 12.46 0.53 7.01
C PHE A 112 12.65 -0.54 8.08
N GLY A 113 13.33 -1.66 7.77
CA GLY A 113 13.50 -2.76 8.71
C GLY A 113 12.17 -3.42 9.07
N LEU A 114 11.27 -3.58 8.10
CA LEU A 114 10.06 -4.37 8.28
C LEU A 114 10.43 -5.85 8.53
N ARG A 115 9.86 -6.50 9.56
CA ARG A 115 9.75 -7.98 9.59
C ARG A 115 8.39 -8.32 9.09
N ARG A 116 8.30 -8.88 7.89
CA ARG A 116 7.05 -9.45 7.44
C ARG A 116 6.59 -10.55 8.38
N HIS A 117 5.28 -10.71 8.48
CA HIS A 117 4.69 -11.87 9.10
C HIS A 117 4.85 -13.10 8.19
N GLY A 118 4.76 -14.29 8.79
CA GLY A 118 4.55 -15.50 8.00
C GLY A 118 3.20 -15.45 7.27
N THR A 119 3.01 -16.35 6.32
CA THR A 119 1.74 -16.48 5.60
C THR A 119 0.58 -16.67 6.59
N HIS A 120 -0.56 -16.00 6.34
CA HIS A 120 -1.82 -16.11 7.10
C HIS A 120 -1.95 -15.35 8.42
N LYS A 121 -1.12 -14.33 8.71
CA LYS A 121 -1.45 -13.40 9.80
C LYS A 121 -2.39 -12.30 9.31
N ALA A 122 -3.58 -12.21 9.89
CA ALA A 122 -4.53 -11.16 9.57
C ALA A 122 -4.16 -9.82 10.26
N GLY A 123 -4.34 -8.71 9.54
CA GLY A 123 -4.42 -7.36 10.13
C GLY A 123 -3.21 -6.43 9.97
N SER A 124 -2.06 -6.93 9.50
CA SER A 124 -0.86 -6.15 9.20
C SER A 124 0.14 -6.98 8.38
N ASP A 125 1.00 -6.35 7.60
CA ASP A 125 2.03 -7.05 6.83
C ASP A 125 3.27 -7.41 7.64
N GLY A 126 3.59 -6.63 8.68
CA GLY A 126 4.79 -6.88 9.49
C GLY A 126 4.97 -6.00 10.73
N ILE A 127 6.17 -6.04 11.29
CA ILE A 127 6.58 -5.25 12.47
C ILE A 127 7.80 -4.40 12.16
N ILE A 128 7.72 -3.11 12.51
CA ILE A 128 8.85 -2.17 12.55
C ILE A 128 8.96 -1.65 13.98
N ALA A 129 10.15 -1.77 14.59
CA ALA A 129 10.43 -1.25 15.93
C ALA A 129 9.38 -1.63 17.01
N GLY A 130 8.77 -2.82 16.90
CA GLY A 130 7.77 -3.33 17.84
C GLY A 130 6.33 -2.92 17.56
N LYS A 131 6.07 -2.09 16.53
CA LYS A 131 4.72 -1.70 16.11
C LYS A 131 4.24 -2.53 14.91
N LEU A 132 2.95 -2.83 14.86
CA LEU A 132 2.30 -3.48 13.72
C LEU A 132 2.18 -2.49 12.54
N VAL A 133 2.64 -2.90 11.36
CA VAL A 133 2.72 -2.07 10.16
C VAL A 133 2.00 -2.71 8.99
N GLU A 134 1.11 -1.94 8.36
CA GLU A 134 0.52 -2.22 7.05
C GLU A 134 1.35 -1.50 5.97
N VAL A 135 1.71 -2.19 4.89
CA VAL A 135 2.43 -1.65 3.74
C VAL A 135 1.46 -1.44 2.59
N LYS A 136 1.51 -0.26 1.97
CA LYS A 136 0.68 0.03 0.81
C LYS A 136 1.51 0.64 -0.31
N THR A 137 1.61 -0.10 -1.40
CA THR A 137 2.31 0.36 -2.61
C THR A 137 1.39 1.16 -3.53
N ILE A 138 1.87 2.31 -3.98
CA ILE A 138 1.31 3.12 -5.06
C ILE A 138 2.18 2.88 -6.29
N SER A 139 1.63 2.17 -7.27
CA SER A 139 2.31 1.86 -8.52
C SER A 139 2.30 3.04 -9.50
N PRO A 140 3.19 3.05 -10.51
CA PRO A 140 3.29 4.14 -11.48
C PRO A 140 2.03 4.34 -12.31
N GLU A 141 1.31 3.24 -12.59
CA GLU A 141 0.09 3.24 -13.41
C GLU A 141 -1.17 3.64 -12.64
N LYS A 142 -1.12 3.62 -11.30
CA LYS A 142 -2.27 3.98 -10.49
C LYS A 142 -2.48 5.47 -10.64
N THR A 143 -3.60 5.89 -11.22
CA THR A 143 -4.00 7.30 -11.39
C THR A 143 -5.07 7.75 -10.40
N ASN A 144 -5.68 6.81 -9.67
CA ASN A 144 -6.68 7.13 -8.66
C ASN A 144 -6.12 8.15 -7.66
N ASP A 145 -6.97 9.11 -7.32
CA ASP A 145 -6.74 10.20 -6.37
C ASP A 145 -6.80 9.71 -4.91
N ARG A 146 -6.97 8.41 -4.69
CA ARG A 146 -7.19 7.81 -3.37
C ARG A 146 -6.40 6.52 -3.18
N VAL A 147 -5.90 6.35 -1.96
CA VAL A 147 -5.31 5.12 -1.47
C VAL A 147 -6.24 4.54 -0.41
N GLN A 148 -6.72 3.33 -0.69
CA GLN A 148 -7.64 2.63 0.20
C GLN A 148 -6.86 1.72 1.15
N VAL A 149 -7.17 1.81 2.43
CA VAL A 149 -6.60 1.01 3.51
C VAL A 149 -7.75 0.41 4.30
N LYS A 150 -7.70 -0.89 4.62
CA LYS A 150 -8.77 -1.53 5.41
C LYS A 150 -8.70 -0.99 6.84
N SER A 151 -9.74 -0.31 7.30
CA SER A 151 -9.80 0.28 8.64
C SER A 151 -9.89 -0.78 9.74
N GLN A 152 -10.28 -2.01 9.38
CA GLN A 152 -10.36 -3.16 10.28
C GLN A 152 -9.01 -3.87 10.54
N GLY A 153 -7.91 -3.42 9.92
CA GLY A 153 -6.58 -3.95 10.23
C GLY A 153 -6.16 -3.60 11.67
N ASP A 154 -5.45 -4.51 12.33
CA ASP A 154 -4.86 -4.32 13.67
C ASP A 154 -3.50 -3.60 13.60
N PHE A 155 -3.24 -2.86 12.54
CA PHE A 155 -2.00 -2.12 12.38
C PHE A 155 -1.99 -0.83 13.22
N GLU A 156 -0.80 -0.47 13.70
CA GLU A 156 -0.53 0.75 14.44
C GLU A 156 0.03 1.86 13.53
N GLN A 157 0.71 1.47 12.45
CA GLN A 157 1.30 2.38 11.47
C GLN A 157 1.05 1.93 10.04
N LEU A 158 0.95 2.90 9.13
CA LEU A 158 0.84 2.67 7.70
C LEU A 158 2.14 3.11 7.03
N LEU A 159 2.77 2.21 6.29
CA LEU A 159 3.91 2.50 5.44
C LEU A 159 3.43 2.65 3.99
N ILE A 160 3.45 3.88 3.48
CA ILE A 160 3.18 4.12 2.06
C ILE A 160 4.50 4.03 1.31
N ILE A 161 4.52 3.27 0.21
CA ILE A 161 5.63 3.20 -0.73
C ILE A 161 5.11 3.61 -2.09
N GLN A 162 5.70 4.64 -2.69
CA GLN A 162 5.40 5.06 -4.05
C GLN A 162 6.55 4.66 -4.96
N ILE A 163 6.20 4.04 -6.08
CA ILE A 163 7.09 3.71 -7.18
C ILE A 163 6.69 4.60 -8.36
N ASP A 164 7.63 5.34 -8.92
CA ASP A 164 7.37 6.20 -10.09
C ASP A 164 7.70 5.50 -11.42
N SER A 165 7.44 6.18 -12.53
CA SER A 165 7.65 5.63 -13.88
C SER A 165 9.12 5.34 -14.21
N ASP A 166 10.06 5.91 -13.44
CA ASP A 166 11.49 5.63 -13.54
C ASP A 166 11.91 4.46 -12.62
N PHE A 167 10.95 3.72 -12.06
CA PHE A 167 11.18 2.67 -11.07
C PHE A 167 11.93 3.15 -9.82
N LYS A 168 11.78 4.44 -9.45
CA LYS A 168 12.34 5.00 -8.22
C LYS A 168 11.35 4.86 -7.08
N PHE A 169 11.89 4.55 -5.91
CA PHE A 169 11.15 4.27 -4.70
C PHE A 169 11.23 5.43 -3.72
N GLN A 170 10.09 5.79 -3.15
CA GLN A 170 10.02 6.66 -1.98
C GLN A 170 9.02 6.07 -0.99
N GLY A 171 9.26 6.23 0.30
CA GLY A 171 8.35 5.72 1.31
C GLY A 171 8.29 6.58 2.55
N LYS A 172 7.17 6.49 3.27
CA LYS A 172 6.98 7.17 4.54
C LYS A 172 6.05 6.39 5.45
N LEU A 173 6.45 6.32 6.72
CA LEU A 173 5.68 5.71 7.79
C LEU A 173 4.79 6.77 8.44
N PHE A 174 3.52 6.43 8.67
CA PHE A 174 2.51 7.29 9.30
C PHE A 174 1.95 6.58 10.51
N ASP A 175 1.82 7.27 11.65
CA ASP A 175 1.06 6.72 12.77
C ASP A 175 -0.43 6.72 12.41
N ARG A 176 -1.16 5.67 12.80
CA ARG A 176 -2.60 5.57 12.54
C ARG A 176 -3.41 6.73 13.11
N SER A 177 -2.91 7.38 14.16
CA SER A 177 -3.52 8.60 14.71
C SER A 177 -3.45 9.81 13.76
N GLU A 178 -2.42 9.90 12.91
CA GLU A 178 -2.32 10.94 11.87
C GLU A 178 -3.37 10.72 10.78
N LEU A 179 -3.74 9.46 10.56
CA LEU A 179 -4.78 9.03 9.64
C LEU A 179 -6.20 9.24 10.19
N SER A 180 -6.40 9.47 11.50
CA SER A 180 -7.72 9.76 12.08
C SER A 180 -7.88 11.22 12.50
N GLY A 181 -6.76 11.91 12.81
CA GLY A 181 -6.73 13.31 13.25
C GLY A 181 -7.05 14.34 12.16
N THR A 182 -7.03 13.96 10.87
CA THR A 182 -7.30 14.86 9.74
C THR A 182 -8.81 14.97 9.48
N SER A 183 -9.56 15.39 10.49
CA SER A 183 -11.02 15.53 10.43
C SER A 183 -11.50 16.31 9.21
N GLY A 184 -12.14 15.62 8.26
CA GLY A 184 -13.16 16.18 7.37
C GLY A 184 -12.80 16.36 5.89
N LYS A 185 -11.55 16.63 5.50
CA LYS A 185 -11.21 16.93 4.09
C LYS A 185 -10.55 15.78 3.33
N PHE A 186 -9.64 15.04 3.97
CA PHE A 186 -8.77 14.07 3.27
C PHE A 186 -9.10 12.60 3.57
N LEU A 187 -10.03 12.35 4.50
CA LEU A 187 -10.47 11.02 4.96
C LEU A 187 -11.96 10.76 4.74
N ARG A 188 -12.75 11.78 4.33
CA ARG A 188 -14.18 11.59 4.12
C ARG A 188 -14.46 10.93 2.77
N GLY A 189 -14.92 9.68 2.85
CA GLY A 189 -15.85 9.13 1.87
C GLY A 189 -17.13 9.97 1.82
N LYS A 190 -17.67 10.11 0.61
CA LYS A 190 -18.92 10.81 0.25
C LYS A 190 -19.03 12.29 0.68
N LEU A 191 -18.78 13.19 -0.26
CA LEU A 191 -19.79 14.22 -0.54
C LEU A 191 -20.77 13.60 -1.53
N LYS A 192 -22.00 13.34 -1.04
CA LYS A 192 -23.18 13.31 -1.88
C LYS A 192 -23.18 14.62 -2.67
N ASP A 193 -23.17 14.56 -4.00
CA ASP A 193 -23.75 15.65 -4.77
C ASP A 193 -25.22 15.76 -4.35
N GLY A 194 -25.55 16.92 -3.80
CA GLY A 194 -26.82 17.17 -3.16
C GLY A 194 -27.96 17.09 -4.16
N ALA A 195 -28.88 16.15 -3.93
CA ALA A 195 -30.26 16.37 -4.32
C ALA A 195 -30.94 17.18 -3.21
N SER A 196 -31.27 18.45 -3.46
CA SER A 196 -32.63 18.99 -3.30
C SER A 196 -32.73 20.51 -3.52
N ASN A 197 -33.65 20.85 -4.43
CA ASN A 197 -34.59 21.98 -4.43
C ASN A 197 -34.09 23.40 -4.78
N ALA A 198 -34.27 23.75 -6.05
CA ALA A 198 -35.24 24.77 -6.47
C ALA A 198 -35.84 24.38 -7.83
#